data_AF-A0A838VZW5-F1
#
_entry.id   AF-A0A838VZW5-F1
#
_cell.length_a   1.000
_cell.length_b   1.000
_cell.length_c   1.000
_cell.angle_alpha   90.00
_cell.angle_beta   90.00
_cell.angle_gamma   90.00
#
_symmetry.space_group_name_H-M   'P 1'
#
loop_
_entity.id
_entity.type
_entity.pdbx_description
1 polymer ?
#
loop_
_entity_poly.entity_id
_entity_poly.type
_entity_poly.pdbx_seq_one_letter_code
_entity_poly.pdbx_strand_id
1 'polypeptide(L)' 'MQLNNRRKGELLMAISGIGIAVGSGLIGIPQLSYAGLCITGLGVLSMIWR' A
#
# COMPACT_ATOMS: atom_id res chain seq x y z
N MET A 1 -17.30 17.74 0.90
CA MET A 1 -16.88 16.54 1.67
C MET A 1 -16.19 15.43 0.84
N GLN A 2 -16.43 15.29 -0.47
CA GLN A 2 -16.08 14.07 -1.23
C GLN A 2 -14.61 13.95 -1.72
N LEU A 3 -13.85 15.06 -1.80
CA LEU A 3 -12.43 15.06 -2.19
C LEU A 3 -11.49 14.50 -1.09
N ASN A 4 -11.81 14.74 0.19
CA ASN A 4 -10.98 14.31 1.31
C ASN A 4 -11.06 12.79 1.55
N ASN A 5 -12.20 12.17 1.23
CA ASN A 5 -12.37 10.72 1.31
C ASN A 5 -11.56 9.95 0.25
N ARG A 6 -11.37 10.52 -0.95
CA ARG A 6 -10.48 9.90 -1.95
C ARG A 6 -9.04 9.82 -1.45
N ARG A 7 -8.52 10.92 -0.88
CA ARG A 7 -7.16 10.97 -0.31
C ARG A 7 -6.97 9.96 0.84
N LYS A 8 -7.99 9.82 1.70
CA LYS A 8 -8.00 8.78 2.76
C LYS A 8 -7.96 7.36 2.19
N GLY A 9 -8.69 7.11 1.10
CA GLY A 9 -8.68 5.80 0.43
C GLY A 9 -7.31 5.42 -0.12
N GLU A 10 -6.60 6.37 -0.73
CA GLU A 10 -5.24 6.10 -1.27
C GLU A 10 -4.21 5.91 -0.16
N LEU A 11 -4.31 6.71 0.91
CA LEU A 11 -3.46 6.54 2.08
C LEU A 11 -3.67 5.17 2.73
N LEU A 12 -4.93 4.73 2.89
CA LEU A 12 -5.26 3.40 3.42
C LEU A 12 -4.72 2.28 2.53
N MET A 13 -4.76 2.45 1.20
CA MET A 13 -4.23 1.48 0.26
C MET A 13 -2.71 1.34 0.38
N ALA A 14 -1.98 2.45 0.51
CA ALA A 14 -0.54 2.46 0.72
C ALA A 14 -0.16 1.81 2.07
N ILE A 15 -0.86 2.16 3.15
CA ILE A 15 -0.61 1.61 4.49
C ILE A 15 -0.93 0.11 4.54
N SER A 16 -1.99 -0.34 3.88
CA SER A 16 -2.36 -1.76 3.79
C SER A 16 -1.28 -2.57 3.06
N GLY A 17 -0.72 -2.06 1.97
CA GLY A 17 0.41 -2.69 1.29
C GLY A 17 1.66 -2.80 2.17
N ILE A 18 1.95 -1.76 2.97
CA ILE A 18 3.11 -1.76 3.88
C ILE A 18 2.90 -2.79 4.98
N GLY A 19 1.69 -2.86 5.56
CA GLY A 19 1.34 -3.85 6.57
C GLY A 19 1.48 -5.28 6.06
N ILE A 20 1.10 -5.54 4.81
CA ILE A 20 1.27 -6.86 4.16
C ILE A 20 2.75 -7.14 3.91
N ALA A 21 3.51 -6.17 3.40
CA ALA A 21 4.94 -6.34 3.11
C ALA A 21 5.77 -6.64 4.37
N VAL A 22 5.50 -5.91 5.45
CA VAL A 22 6.16 -6.08 6.77
C VAL A 22 5.68 -7.37 7.44
N GLY A 23 4.37 -7.63 7.44
CA GLY A 23 3.79 -8.82 8.04
C GLY A 23 4.27 -10.11 7.37
N SER A 24 4.43 -10.12 6.05
CA SER A 24 4.95 -11.29 5.34
C SER A 24 6.47 -11.43 5.43
N GLY A 25 7.20 -10.32 5.61
CA GLY A 25 8.63 -10.34 5.90
C GLY A 25 8.93 -11.07 7.21
N LEU A 26 8.06 -10.90 8.21
CA LEU A 26 8.13 -11.64 9.48
C LEU A 26 7.81 -13.13 9.33
N ILE A 27 6.92 -13.50 8.40
CA ILE A 27 6.54 -14.90 8.12
C ILE A 27 7.58 -15.60 7.22
N GLY A 28 8.52 -14.85 6.61
CA GLY A 28 9.55 -15.40 5.74
C GLY A 28 9.03 -15.83 4.36
N ILE A 29 7.89 -15.31 3.92
CA ILE A 29 7.31 -15.61 2.60
C ILE A 29 7.63 -14.45 1.65
N PRO A 30 8.68 -14.58 0.81
CA PRO A 30 9.13 -13.48 -0.06
C PRO A 30 8.08 -13.08 -1.10
N GLN A 31 7.21 -14.03 -1.51
CA GLN A 31 6.16 -13.81 -2.50
C GLN A 31 5.09 -12.83 -2.01
N LEU A 32 4.65 -12.95 -0.76
CA LEU A 32 3.70 -12.00 -0.16
C LEU A 32 4.35 -10.63 0.07
N SER A 33 5.65 -10.59 0.36
CA SER A 33 6.35 -9.33 0.63
C SER A 33 6.47 -8.50 -0.64
N TYR A 34 6.77 -9.18 -1.75
CA TYR A 34 6.77 -8.57 -3.08
C TYR A 34 5.37 -8.07 -3.48
N ALA A 35 4.31 -8.86 -3.22
CA ALA A 35 2.95 -8.42 -3.48
C ALA A 35 2.56 -7.18 -2.66
N GLY A 36 2.92 -7.13 -1.38
CA GLY A 36 2.71 -5.97 -0.51
C GLY A 36 3.46 -4.73 -1.00
N LEU A 37 4.73 -4.89 -1.39
CA LEU A 37 5.55 -3.80 -1.95
C LEU A 37 4.98 -3.27 -3.27
N CYS A 38 4.46 -4.14 -4.14
CA CYS A 38 3.77 -3.72 -5.37
C CYS A 38 2.50 -2.93 -5.08
N ILE A 39 1.69 -3.34 -4.10
CA ILE A 39 0.47 -2.64 -3.68
C ILE A 39 0.81 -1.27 -3.08
N THR A 40 1.84 -1.20 -2.23
CA THR A 40 2.36 0.07 -1.70
C THR A 40 2.89 0.97 -2.80
N GLY A 41 3.66 0.42 -3.73
CA GLY A 41 4.22 1.16 -4.86
C GLY A 41 3.13 1.77 -5.74
N LEU A 42 2.09 1.00 -6.08
CA LEU A 42 0.93 1.50 -6.83
C LEU A 42 0.17 2.59 -6.05
N GLY A 43 -0.02 2.41 -4.74
CA GLY A 43 -0.65 3.42 -3.88
C GLY A 43 0.13 4.73 -3.81
N VAL A 44 1.46 4.66 -3.68
CA VAL A 44 2.35 5.83 -3.64
C VAL A 44 2.44 6.53 -5.00
N LEU A 45 2.53 5.77 -6.09
CA LEU A 45 2.52 6.32 -7.45
C LEU A 45 1.20 7.04 -7.75
N SER A 46 0.06 6.49 -7.30
CA SER A 46 -1.25 7.14 -7.44
C SER A 46 -1.33 8.46 -6.66
N MET A 47 -0.70 8.53 -5.48
CA MET A 47 -0.57 9.77 -4.70
C MET A 47 0.35 10.81 -5.34
N ILE A 48 1.42 10.38 -6.03
CA ILE A 48 2.43 11.25 -6.67
C ILE A 48 1.96 11.77 -8.03
N TRP A 49 1.24 10.96 -8.82
CA TRP A 49 0.79 11.36 -10.16
C TRP A 49 -0.27 12.47 -10.10
N ARG A 50 -0.96 12.60 -8.97
CA ARG A 50 -2.06 13.53 -8.78
C ARG A 50 -1.62 14.97 -8.60
#